data_AF-A0A3D5RVY1-F1
#
_entry.id   AF-A0A3D5RVY1-F1
#
_cell.length_a   1.000
_cell.length_b   1.000
_cell.length_c   1.000
_cell.angle_alpha   90.00
_cell.angle_beta   90.00
_cell.angle_gamma   90.00
#
_symmetry.space_group_name_H-M   'P 1'
#
loop_
_entity.id
_entity.type
_entity.pdbx_description
1 polymer ?
#
loop_
_entity_poly.entity_id
_entity_poly.type
_entity_poly.pdbx_seq_one_letter_code
_entity_poly.pdbx_strand_id
1 'polypeptide(L)'
;TIYAEGQRRYMESFSAYARAFIGDMERPDVDKINGLSPVISIEQKTTSRNPRSTVGTVTEIYDFLRLLYARAGEAYSYISGNKMVKQSEDQILEHILKTYDGQKLIVLAPVVKGRKGHYRELFVQIRKLGFTKVRVNGEIQELVPKMQVDRYKTHDIEIVVDRIIVKES
;
A
#
# COMPACT_ATOMS: atom_id res chain seq x y z
N THR A 1 17.73 7.14 -38.71
CA THR A 1 17.20 5.76 -38.88
C THR A 1 15.72 5.70 -38.53
N ILE A 2 14.99 4.69 -39.02
CA ILE A 2 13.55 4.45 -38.72
C ILE A 2 13.28 4.46 -37.20
N TYR A 3 14.20 3.92 -36.40
CA TYR A 3 14.16 3.95 -34.94
C TYR A 3 14.00 5.36 -34.35
N ALA A 4 14.84 6.30 -34.75
CA ALA A 4 14.84 7.66 -34.22
C ALA A 4 13.58 8.44 -34.62
N GLU A 5 13.06 8.21 -35.84
CA GLU A 5 11.78 8.79 -36.27
C GLU A 5 10.59 8.15 -35.51
N GLY A 6 10.66 6.85 -35.21
CA GLY A 6 9.68 6.16 -34.37
C GLY A 6 9.64 6.69 -32.94
N GLN A 7 10.80 6.87 -32.32
CA GLN A 7 10.94 7.44 -30.98
C GLN A 7 10.40 8.88 -30.93
N ARG A 8 10.70 9.70 -31.94
CA ARG A 8 10.20 11.07 -32.07
C ARG A 8 8.67 11.12 -32.12
N ARG A 9 8.05 10.31 -32.99
CA ARG A 9 6.57 10.24 -33.11
C ARG A 9 5.89 9.72 -31.85
N TYR A 10 6.49 8.74 -31.18
CA TYR A 10 5.99 8.27 -29.89
C TYR A 10 6.01 9.39 -28.84
N MET A 11 7.09 10.18 -28.77
CA MET A 11 7.19 11.34 -27.88
C MET A 11 6.20 12.47 -28.24
N GLU A 12 5.90 12.68 -29.52
CA GLU A 12 4.88 13.64 -29.97
C GLU A 12 3.46 13.29 -29.53
N SER A 13 3.18 12.01 -29.22
CA SER A 13 1.89 11.58 -28.69
C SER A 13 1.65 11.96 -27.23
N PHE A 14 2.70 12.40 -26.50
CA PHE A 14 2.57 12.85 -25.12
C PHE A 14 2.02 14.28 -25.02
N SER A 15 1.37 14.56 -23.88
CA SER A 15 0.86 15.89 -23.58
C SER A 15 1.95 16.96 -23.63
N ALA A 16 1.57 18.22 -23.91
CA ALA A 16 2.51 19.34 -23.96
C ALA A 16 3.31 19.50 -22.65
N TYR A 17 2.67 19.20 -21.50
CA TYR A 17 3.33 19.20 -20.19
C TYR A 17 4.40 18.12 -20.08
N ALA A 18 4.09 16.88 -20.49
CA ALA A 18 5.06 15.78 -20.43
C ALA A 18 6.27 16.02 -21.35
N ARG A 19 6.07 16.65 -22.51
CA ARG A 19 7.16 17.01 -23.44
C ARG A 19 8.16 18.00 -22.84
N ALA A 20 7.74 18.90 -21.96
CA ALA A 20 8.64 19.86 -21.30
C ALA A 20 9.71 19.18 -20.41
N PHE A 21 9.46 17.95 -19.95
CA PHE A 21 10.42 17.18 -19.12
C PHE A 21 11.37 16.28 -19.92
N ILE A 22 11.08 16.05 -21.19
CA ILE A 22 11.75 15.03 -22.01
C ILE A 22 12.95 15.61 -22.77
N GLY A 23 13.11 16.94 -22.79
CA GLY A 23 14.22 17.65 -23.43
C GLY A 23 14.11 17.69 -24.96
N ASP A 24 15.03 18.43 -25.59
CA ASP A 24 15.11 18.49 -27.05
C ASP A 24 15.72 17.19 -27.60
N MET A 25 14.94 16.45 -28.38
CA MET A 25 15.45 15.30 -29.13
C MET A 25 16.11 15.74 -30.42
N GLU A 26 17.28 15.17 -30.73
CA GLU A 26 17.91 15.34 -32.04
C GLU A 26 16.98 14.84 -33.16
N ARG A 27 16.79 15.69 -34.17
CA ARG A 27 16.00 15.33 -35.34
C ARG A 27 16.77 14.26 -36.13
N PRO A 28 16.13 13.13 -36.50
CA PRO A 28 16.79 12.12 -37.29
C PRO A 28 17.22 12.68 -38.66
N ASP A 29 18.41 12.29 -39.11
CA ASP A 29 18.95 12.63 -40.42
C ASP A 29 18.23 11.85 -41.53
N VAL A 30 17.03 12.31 -41.89
CA VAL A 30 16.17 11.77 -42.96
C VAL A 30 15.36 12.89 -43.60
N ASP A 31 15.23 12.86 -44.93
CA ASP A 31 14.46 13.89 -45.67
C ASP A 31 12.95 13.79 -45.44
N LYS A 32 12.37 12.59 -45.57
CA LYS A 32 10.94 12.35 -45.36
C LYS A 32 10.62 10.88 -45.15
N ILE A 33 9.79 10.58 -44.15
CA ILE A 33 9.20 9.24 -43.94
C ILE A 33 7.67 9.39 -43.84
N ASN A 34 6.94 8.77 -44.76
CA ASN A 34 5.48 8.71 -44.75
C ASN A 34 5.01 7.32 -44.33
N GLY A 35 3.81 7.21 -43.75
CA GLY A 35 3.19 5.92 -43.43
C GLY A 35 3.80 5.15 -42.26
N LEU A 36 4.59 5.80 -41.40
CA LEU A 36 5.12 5.15 -40.20
C LEU A 36 4.01 5.02 -39.13
N SER A 37 3.59 3.79 -38.88
CA SER A 37 2.72 3.41 -37.76
C SER A 37 3.39 3.70 -36.41
N PRO A 38 2.64 3.74 -35.28
CA PRO A 38 3.23 3.85 -33.95
C PRO A 38 4.33 2.81 -33.74
N VAL A 39 5.53 3.27 -33.41
CA VAL A 39 6.72 2.40 -33.28
C VAL A 39 6.92 2.06 -31.81
N ILE A 40 7.14 0.77 -31.52
CA ILE A 40 7.57 0.26 -30.22
C ILE A 40 8.95 -0.34 -30.40
N SER A 41 9.93 0.12 -29.61
CA SER A 41 11.24 -0.53 -29.57
C SER A 41 11.21 -1.71 -28.61
N ILE A 42 11.64 -2.88 -29.09
CA ILE A 42 11.87 -4.07 -28.27
C ILE A 42 13.38 -4.30 -28.25
N GLU A 43 14.03 -3.78 -27.22
CA GLU A 43 15.46 -3.95 -26.97
C GLU A 43 15.67 -4.90 -25.80
N GLN A 44 16.69 -5.75 -25.88
CA GLN A 44 17.16 -6.52 -24.73
C GLN A 44 17.98 -5.60 -23.80
N LYS A 45 17.32 -4.66 -23.13
CA LYS A 45 17.95 -3.94 -22.03
C LYS A 45 18.12 -4.87 -20.85
N THR A 46 19.30 -4.84 -20.23
CA THR A 46 19.54 -5.50 -18.95
C THR A 46 18.51 -5.00 -17.95
N THR A 47 17.67 -5.90 -17.46
CA THR A 47 16.58 -5.56 -16.54
C THR A 47 17.16 -4.96 -15.26
N SER A 48 16.50 -3.93 -14.74
CA SER A 48 16.79 -3.37 -13.42
C SER A 48 16.83 -4.49 -12.39
N ARG A 49 17.94 -4.61 -11.64
CA ARG A 49 18.12 -5.59 -10.56
C ARG A 49 17.36 -5.14 -9.31
N ASN A 50 16.04 -5.07 -9.40
CA ASN A 50 15.22 -4.98 -8.19
C ASN A 50 14.95 -6.40 -7.69
N PRO A 51 15.45 -6.80 -6.50
CA PRO A 51 15.27 -8.16 -5.99
C PRO A 51 13.81 -8.54 -5.74
N ARG A 52 12.89 -7.58 -5.69
CA ARG A 52 11.44 -7.83 -5.56
C ARG A 52 10.72 -8.00 -6.91
N SER A 53 11.39 -7.75 -8.03
CA SER A 53 10.82 -7.92 -9.36
C SER A 53 11.02 -9.35 -9.84
N THR A 54 9.92 -10.01 -10.20
CA THR A 54 9.91 -11.37 -10.73
C THR A 54 9.28 -11.38 -12.12
N VAL A 55 9.36 -12.51 -12.84
CA VAL A 55 8.67 -12.65 -14.12
C VAL A 55 7.18 -12.34 -13.98
N GLY A 56 6.53 -12.80 -12.89
CA GLY A 56 5.12 -12.56 -12.64
C GLY A 56 4.76 -11.10 -12.39
N THR A 57 5.67 -10.28 -11.84
CA THR A 57 5.43 -8.84 -11.69
C THR A 57 5.69 -8.08 -13.00
N VAL A 58 6.63 -8.53 -13.83
CA VAL A 58 6.94 -7.92 -15.13
C VAL A 58 5.82 -8.17 -16.14
N THR A 59 5.21 -9.35 -16.10
CA THR A 59 4.09 -9.72 -16.98
C THR A 59 2.72 -9.36 -16.41
N GLU A 60 2.66 -8.74 -15.22
CA GLU A 60 1.42 -8.44 -14.47
C GLU A 60 0.57 -9.66 -14.08
N ILE A 61 0.97 -10.88 -14.46
CA ILE A 61 0.28 -12.14 -14.11
C ILE A 61 0.11 -12.27 -12.59
N TYR A 62 1.10 -11.82 -11.82
CA TYR A 62 1.03 -11.87 -10.36
C TYR A 62 -0.12 -11.04 -9.79
N ASP A 63 -0.49 -9.93 -10.43
CA ASP A 63 -1.62 -9.11 -9.97
C ASP A 63 -2.97 -9.80 -10.25
N PHE A 64 -3.09 -10.51 -11.37
CA PHE A 64 -4.26 -11.37 -11.63
C PHE A 64 -4.34 -12.53 -10.63
N LEU A 65 -3.21 -13.17 -10.31
CA LEU A 65 -3.16 -14.21 -9.29
C LEU A 65 -3.60 -13.67 -7.93
N ARG A 66 -3.13 -12.50 -7.53
CA ARG A 66 -3.57 -11.86 -6.28
C ARG A 66 -5.08 -11.65 -6.24
N LEU A 67 -5.67 -11.18 -7.34
CA LEU A 67 -7.12 -10.99 -7.43
C LEU A 67 -7.87 -12.32 -7.37
N LEU A 68 -7.37 -13.35 -8.06
CA LEU A 68 -7.94 -14.70 -8.06
C LEU A 68 -7.96 -15.28 -6.64
N TYR A 69 -6.82 -15.28 -5.93
CA TYR A 69 -6.75 -15.81 -4.57
C TYR A 69 -7.55 -14.98 -3.57
N ALA A 70 -7.61 -13.65 -3.73
CA ALA A 70 -8.43 -12.81 -2.86
C ALA A 70 -9.94 -13.03 -3.02
N ARG A 71 -10.41 -13.43 -4.21
CA ARG A 71 -11.85 -13.63 -4.50
C ARG A 71 -12.32 -15.07 -4.40
N ALA A 72 -11.51 -16.02 -4.87
CA ALA A 72 -11.88 -17.42 -4.99
C ALA A 72 -11.09 -18.34 -4.04
N GLY A 73 -10.04 -17.82 -3.39
CA GLY A 73 -9.23 -18.61 -2.46
C GLY A 73 -9.96 -18.86 -1.13
N GLU A 74 -9.89 -20.09 -0.65
CA GLU A 74 -10.28 -20.42 0.72
C GLU A 74 -9.06 -20.30 1.63
N ALA A 75 -9.17 -19.51 2.70
CA ALA A 75 -8.10 -19.32 3.66
C ALA A 75 -8.09 -20.43 4.72
N TYR A 76 -6.92 -21.00 4.98
CA TYR A 76 -6.68 -22.00 6.01
C TYR A 76 -5.58 -21.53 6.95
N SER A 77 -5.69 -21.89 8.24
CA SER A 77 -4.64 -21.64 9.22
C SER A 77 -3.43 -22.51 8.94
N TYR A 78 -2.24 -21.90 8.86
CA TYR A 78 -0.99 -22.64 8.65
C TYR A 78 -0.58 -23.46 9.89
N ILE A 79 -1.11 -23.14 11.08
CA ILE A 79 -0.79 -23.83 12.33
C ILE A 79 -1.74 -25.02 12.55
N SER A 80 -3.04 -24.79 12.40
CA SER A 80 -4.06 -25.80 12.74
C SER A 80 -4.61 -26.56 11.53
N GLY A 81 -4.38 -26.08 10.30
CA GLY A 81 -4.97 -26.65 9.08
C GLY A 81 -6.47 -26.43 8.93
N ASN A 82 -7.12 -25.74 9.89
CA ASN A 82 -8.55 -25.48 9.86
C ASN A 82 -8.89 -24.30 8.95
N LYS A 83 -10.08 -24.33 8.34
CA LYS A 83 -10.62 -23.23 7.53
C LYS A 83 -10.79 -21.97 8.38
N MET A 84 -10.33 -20.83 7.87
CA MET A 84 -10.56 -19.54 8.52
C MET A 84 -12.04 -19.16 8.37
N VAL A 85 -12.72 -19.02 9.50
CA VAL A 85 -14.14 -18.65 9.57
C VAL A 85 -14.29 -17.28 10.18
N LYS A 86 -15.37 -16.59 9.83
CA LYS A 86 -15.75 -15.34 10.49
C LYS A 86 -16.19 -15.66 11.93
N GLN A 87 -15.60 -14.98 12.90
CA GLN A 87 -15.99 -15.10 14.30
C GLN A 87 -17.06 -14.06 14.64
N SER A 88 -18.00 -14.43 15.52
CA SER A 88 -18.92 -13.47 16.14
C SER A 88 -18.21 -12.66 17.24
N GLU A 89 -18.83 -11.56 17.66
CA GLU A 89 -18.30 -10.73 18.76
C GLU A 89 -18.19 -11.55 20.05
N ASP A 90 -19.21 -12.34 20.38
CA ASP A 90 -19.22 -13.22 21.55
C ASP A 90 -18.08 -14.25 21.52
N GLN A 91 -17.83 -14.86 20.35
CA GLN A 91 -16.73 -15.82 20.19
C GLN A 91 -15.36 -15.16 20.39
N ILE A 92 -15.19 -13.91 19.94
CA ILE A 92 -13.96 -13.15 20.15
C ILE A 92 -13.79 -12.84 21.63
N LEU A 93 -14.85 -12.40 22.31
CA LEU A 93 -14.83 -12.10 23.75
C LEU A 93 -14.50 -13.34 24.57
N GLU A 94 -15.19 -14.45 24.34
CA GLU A 94 -14.93 -15.74 25.01
C GLU A 94 -13.48 -16.19 24.81
N HIS A 95 -12.97 -16.08 23.57
CA HIS A 95 -11.59 -16.43 23.27
C HIS A 95 -10.59 -15.53 24.02
N ILE A 96 -10.86 -14.23 24.14
CA ILE A 96 -10.02 -13.29 24.90
C ILE A 96 -10.02 -13.65 26.39
N LEU A 97 -11.21 -13.84 26.99
CA LEU A 97 -11.37 -14.18 28.40
C LEU A 97 -10.62 -15.47 28.74
N LYS A 98 -10.76 -16.50 27.91
CA LYS A 98 -10.15 -17.82 28.14
C LYS A 98 -8.64 -17.85 27.92
N THR A 99 -8.15 -17.15 26.88
CA THR A 99 -6.73 -17.23 26.48
C THR A 99 -5.84 -16.32 27.30
N TYR A 100 -6.37 -15.20 27.76
CA TYR A 100 -5.60 -14.15 28.42
C TYR A 100 -6.00 -13.94 29.89
N ASP A 101 -6.63 -14.94 30.52
CA ASP A 101 -7.03 -14.84 31.93
C ASP A 101 -5.85 -14.43 32.84
N GLY A 102 -6.11 -13.48 33.73
CA GLY A 102 -5.12 -12.87 34.62
C GLY A 102 -4.09 -11.94 33.93
N GLN A 103 -4.11 -11.79 32.61
CA GLN A 103 -3.14 -10.97 31.88
C GLN A 103 -3.61 -9.52 31.70
N LYS A 104 -2.61 -8.62 31.61
CA LYS A 104 -2.83 -7.21 31.27
C LYS A 104 -2.85 -7.04 29.75
N LEU A 105 -3.96 -6.54 29.22
CA LEU A 105 -4.13 -6.27 27.80
C LEU A 105 -4.30 -4.77 27.53
N ILE A 106 -3.85 -4.35 26.34
CA ILE A 106 -4.14 -3.03 25.79
C ILE A 106 -5.03 -3.24 24.57
N VAL A 107 -6.24 -2.69 24.62
CA VAL A 107 -7.20 -2.76 23.53
C VAL A 107 -6.86 -1.66 22.53
N LEU A 108 -6.54 -2.05 21.30
CA LEU A 108 -6.13 -1.16 20.22
C LEU A 108 -7.14 -1.20 19.08
N ALA A 109 -7.54 -0.03 18.57
CA ALA A 109 -8.39 0.09 17.39
C ALA A 109 -7.57 0.65 16.21
N PRO A 110 -7.24 -0.18 15.19
CA PRO A 110 -6.45 0.29 14.05
C PRO A 110 -7.29 1.14 13.10
N VAL A 111 -6.94 2.43 13.00
CA VAL A 111 -7.64 3.40 12.14
C VAL A 111 -6.90 3.66 10.83
N VAL A 112 -5.57 3.50 10.82
CA VAL A 112 -4.74 3.61 9.61
C VAL A 112 -3.78 2.43 9.58
N LYS A 113 -3.70 1.75 8.42
CA LYS A 113 -2.78 0.64 8.17
C LYS A 113 -2.00 0.86 6.88
N GLY A 114 -0.68 1.04 6.98
CA GLY A 114 0.25 1.09 5.85
C GLY A 114 -0.02 2.19 4.83
N ARG A 115 -0.55 3.35 5.25
CA ARG A 115 -0.92 4.45 4.34
C ARG A 115 -0.07 5.70 4.58
N LYS A 116 0.15 6.46 3.49
CA LYS A 116 0.85 7.75 3.54
C LYS A 116 -0.12 8.88 3.87
N GLY A 117 0.34 9.85 4.67
CA GLY A 117 -0.43 11.05 5.00
C GLY A 117 -0.05 11.63 6.35
N HIS A 118 -0.37 12.91 6.58
CA HIS A 118 0.00 13.60 7.82
C HIS A 118 -0.98 13.40 8.99
N TYR A 119 -2.19 12.91 8.71
CA TYR A 119 -3.26 12.58 9.66
C TYR A 119 -3.63 13.63 10.74
N ARG A 120 -3.31 14.91 10.54
CA ARG A 120 -3.64 15.99 11.50
C ARG A 120 -5.12 16.04 11.89
N GLU A 121 -6.04 15.94 10.92
CA GLU A 121 -7.48 15.96 11.18
C GLU A 121 -7.95 14.73 11.98
N LEU A 122 -7.38 13.56 11.68
CA LEU A 122 -7.65 12.32 12.39
C LEU A 122 -7.27 12.45 13.88
N PHE A 123 -6.08 12.97 14.19
CA PHE A 123 -5.68 13.18 15.59
C PHE A 123 -6.58 14.17 16.33
N VAL A 124 -7.07 15.21 15.65
CA VAL A 124 -8.05 16.14 16.24
C VAL A 124 -9.38 15.43 16.51
N GLN A 125 -9.86 14.59 15.58
CA GLN A 125 -11.09 13.81 15.77
C GLN A 125 -10.97 12.82 16.93
N ILE A 126 -9.86 12.09 17.01
CA ILE A 126 -9.61 11.15 18.11
C ILE A 126 -9.60 11.88 19.46
N ARG A 127 -8.97 13.06 19.53
CA ARG A 127 -8.98 13.88 20.75
C ARG A 127 -10.37 14.41 21.10
N LYS A 128 -11.19 14.77 20.10
CA LYS A 128 -12.59 15.17 20.30
C LYS A 128 -13.46 14.03 20.85
N LEU A 129 -13.15 12.78 20.49
CA LEU A 129 -13.81 11.60 21.05
C LEU A 129 -13.38 11.31 22.50
N GLY A 130 -12.42 12.04 23.05
CA GLY A 130 -11.98 11.91 24.44
C GLY A 130 -10.82 10.95 24.67
N PHE A 131 -10.29 10.31 23.62
CA PHE A 131 -9.10 9.48 23.75
C PHE A 131 -7.86 10.35 23.97
N THR A 132 -6.96 9.87 24.83
CA THR A 132 -5.74 10.58 25.23
C THR A 132 -4.48 9.99 24.62
N LYS A 133 -4.49 8.72 24.21
CA LYS A 133 -3.31 7.99 23.74
C LYS A 133 -3.55 7.32 22.39
N VAL A 134 -2.51 7.32 21.56
CA VAL A 134 -2.47 6.64 20.26
C VAL A 134 -1.18 5.86 20.13
N ARG A 135 -1.21 4.73 19.45
CA ARG A 135 -0.01 4.01 19.01
C ARG A 135 0.25 4.37 17.55
N VAL A 136 1.41 4.96 17.28
CA VAL A 136 1.83 5.31 15.92
C VAL A 136 3.11 4.58 15.62
N ASN A 137 3.13 3.81 14.53
CA ASN A 137 4.30 3.02 14.12
C ASN A 137 4.87 2.13 15.24
N GLY A 138 3.98 1.58 16.09
CA GLY A 138 4.35 0.73 17.22
C GLY A 138 4.63 1.46 18.53
N GLU A 139 4.81 2.78 18.53
CA GLU A 139 5.09 3.57 19.74
C GLU A 139 3.82 4.22 20.30
N ILE A 140 3.56 4.00 21.59
CA ILE A 140 2.44 4.63 22.29
C ILE A 140 2.85 6.03 22.72
N GLN A 141 2.08 7.01 22.28
CA GLN A 141 2.29 8.42 22.57
C GLN A 141 0.98 9.11 22.97
N GLU A 142 1.12 10.20 23.72
CA GLU A 142 0.00 11.03 24.14
C GLU A 142 -0.43 11.99 23.03
N LEU A 143 -1.73 12.19 22.88
CA LEU A 143 -2.30 13.08 21.87
C LEU A 143 -2.07 14.53 22.25
N VAL A 144 -1.18 15.19 21.51
CA VAL A 144 -0.89 16.62 21.69
C VAL A 144 -1.66 17.52 20.72
N PRO A 145 -1.93 18.79 21.07
CA PRO A 145 -2.43 19.76 20.11
C PRO A 145 -1.54 19.88 18.87
N LYS A 146 -2.15 19.93 17.68
CA LYS A 146 -1.47 20.02 16.37
C LYS A 146 -0.54 18.84 16.04
N MET A 147 -0.74 17.69 16.68
CA MET A 147 -0.05 16.46 16.33
C MET A 147 -0.24 16.10 14.85
N GLN A 148 0.85 15.68 14.21
CA GLN A 148 0.87 15.26 12.81
C GLN A 148 2.07 14.32 12.58
N VAL A 149 1.97 13.51 11.53
CA VAL A 149 3.06 12.64 11.07
C VAL A 149 3.54 13.08 9.69
N ASP A 150 4.60 12.46 9.19
CA ASP A 150 5.19 12.81 7.89
C ASP A 150 4.25 12.44 6.73
N ARG A 151 3.96 13.40 5.86
CA ARG A 151 3.03 13.20 4.73
C ARG A 151 3.53 12.14 3.74
N TYR A 152 4.84 11.98 3.56
CA TYR A 152 5.42 11.18 2.49
C TYR A 152 5.82 9.77 2.92
N LYS A 153 5.75 9.47 4.22
CA LYS A 153 6.03 8.15 4.80
C LYS A 153 4.75 7.37 5.07
N THR A 154 4.87 6.05 5.07
CA THR A 154 3.79 5.14 5.45
C THR A 154 3.67 5.05 6.95
N HIS A 155 2.45 5.10 7.46
CA HIS A 155 2.15 5.09 8.88
C HIS A 155 1.10 4.03 9.22
N ASP A 156 1.25 3.47 10.43
CA ASP A 156 0.24 2.68 11.12
C ASP A 156 -0.22 3.48 12.34
N ILE A 157 -1.52 3.70 12.48
CA ILE A 157 -2.11 4.48 13.58
C ILE A 157 -3.24 3.69 14.20
N GLU A 158 -3.15 3.51 15.51
CA GLU A 158 -4.10 2.78 16.33
C GLU A 158 -4.49 3.61 17.55
N ILE A 159 -5.77 3.61 17.91
CA ILE A 159 -6.26 4.28 19.11
C ILE A 159 -6.07 3.33 20.29
N VAL A 160 -5.55 3.84 21.40
CA VAL A 160 -5.55 3.09 22.67
C VAL A 160 -6.93 3.26 23.30
N VAL A 161 -7.77 2.24 23.16
CA VAL A 161 -9.16 2.27 23.62
C VAL A 161 -9.21 2.05 25.12
N ASP A 162 -8.56 0.99 25.60
CA ASP A 162 -8.58 0.63 27.02
C ASP A 162 -7.34 -0.16 27.45
N ARG A 163 -7.11 -0.24 28.77
CA ARG A 163 -6.08 -1.05 29.42
C ARG A 163 -6.75 -1.89 30.50
N ILE A 164 -7.00 -3.15 30.20
CA ILE A 164 -7.78 -4.05 31.05
C ILE A 164 -6.90 -5.15 31.64
N ILE A 165 -7.28 -5.63 32.81
CA ILE A 165 -6.82 -6.92 33.34
C ILE A 165 -7.95 -7.88 33.08
N VAL A 166 -7.70 -8.91 32.29
CA VAL A 166 -8.70 -9.94 32.04
C VAL A 166 -8.87 -10.74 33.33
N LYS A 167 -10.10 -10.81 33.81
CA LYS A 167 -10.50 -11.71 34.89
C LYS A 167 -11.83 -12.32 34.50
N GLU A 168 -11.92 -13.64 34.60
CA GLU A 168 -13.21 -14.30 34.63
C GLU A 168 -13.99 -13.80 35.86
N SER A 169 -15.26 -13.41 35.66
CA SER A 169 -16.14 -12.93 36.74
C SER A 169 -16.78 -14.10 37.46
#